data_AF-A0A4Y2QFQ8-F1
#
_entry.id   AF-A0A4Y2QFQ8-F1
#
_cell.length_a   1.000
_cell.length_b   1.000
_cell.length_c   1.000
_cell.angle_alpha   90.00
_cell.angle_beta   90.00
_cell.angle_gamma   90.00
#
_symmetry.space_group_name_H-M   'P 1'
#
loop_
_entity.id
_entity.type
_entity.pdbx_description
1 polymer ?
#
loop_
_entity_poly.entity_id
_entity_poly.type
_entity_poly.pdbx_seq_one_letter_code
_entity_poly.pdbx_strand_id
1 'polypeptide(L)'
;MGKRKSGPFSGQQISSNFSKVTNFPIFFMIKINSTANETFHTVSPFLVEKAITETVGEVKSTKKLRSGDLLVEVHSRKQSQQIVKLKNLSNIPISVSPHASLNSSKGVITCGELHNVATEEILKELQSQGVSHVRRISSEGWPAPKYQTPNINF
;
A
#
# COMPACT_ATOMS: atom_id res chain seq x y z
N MET A 1 37.23 35.11 1.86
CA MET A 1 36.34 34.70 2.97
C MET A 1 34.95 34.42 2.42
N GLY A 2 34.62 33.15 2.18
CA GLY A 2 33.33 32.75 1.58
C GLY A 2 32.23 32.66 2.63
N LYS A 3 31.07 33.26 2.35
CA LYS A 3 29.91 33.24 3.27
C LYS A 3 29.33 31.83 3.38
N ARG A 4 29.16 31.35 4.62
CA ARG A 4 28.40 30.13 4.93
C ARG A 4 26.91 30.40 4.68
N LYS A 5 26.27 29.56 3.86
CA LYS A 5 24.81 29.53 3.74
C LYS A 5 24.26 28.64 4.87
N SER A 6 23.40 29.20 5.70
CA SER A 6 22.63 28.51 6.72
C SER A 6 21.34 27.96 6.12
N GLY A 7 21.13 26.64 6.19
CA GLY A 7 19.83 26.00 5.90
C GLY A 7 19.97 24.49 6.06
N PRO A 8 19.19 23.82 6.93
CA PRO A 8 19.51 22.44 7.30
C PRO A 8 19.03 21.37 6.30
N PHE A 9 18.15 21.64 5.33
CA PHE A 9 17.67 20.58 4.43
C PHE A 9 17.49 21.08 2.99
N SER A 10 18.48 20.85 2.14
CA SER A 10 18.36 20.95 0.68
C SER A 10 17.86 19.62 0.10
N GLY A 11 16.71 19.15 0.57
CA GLY A 11 15.85 18.26 -0.21
C GLY A 11 14.78 19.13 -0.84
N GLN A 12 14.56 19.02 -2.16
CA GLN A 12 13.41 19.68 -2.78
C GLN A 12 12.15 19.23 -2.01
N GLN A 13 11.57 20.12 -1.21
CA GLN A 13 10.21 19.92 -0.74
C GLN A 13 9.33 19.98 -1.98
N ILE A 14 8.92 18.81 -2.45
CA ILE A 14 7.65 18.73 -3.16
C ILE A 14 6.63 19.09 -2.10
N SER A 15 6.24 20.37 -2.04
CA SER A 15 5.03 20.78 -1.36
C SER A 15 3.86 20.20 -2.15
N SER A 16 3.71 18.88 -2.15
CA SER A 16 2.42 18.29 -2.47
C SER A 16 1.51 18.85 -1.40
N ASN A 17 0.52 19.63 -1.81
CA ASN A 17 -0.54 20.09 -0.95
C ASN A 17 -1.09 18.86 -0.20
N PHE A 18 -0.55 18.58 0.99
CA PHE A 18 -1.16 17.68 1.96
C PHE A 18 -2.33 18.48 2.55
N SER A 19 -3.26 18.90 1.69
CA SER A 19 -4.65 19.05 2.08
C SER A 19 -4.97 17.83 2.94
N LYS A 20 -5.67 18.02 4.05
CA LYS A 20 -6.12 16.95 4.95
C LYS A 20 -6.97 15.93 4.16
N VAL A 21 -6.34 15.12 3.33
CA VAL A 21 -6.95 14.02 2.63
C VAL A 21 -7.13 13.00 3.72
N THR A 22 -8.34 12.97 4.25
CA THR A 22 -8.73 11.93 5.17
C THR A 22 -8.67 10.62 4.39
N ASN A 23 -7.53 9.93 4.45
CA ASN A 23 -7.29 8.72 3.70
C ASN A 23 -8.29 7.66 4.17
N PHE A 24 -9.02 7.08 3.24
CA PHE A 24 -9.88 5.92 3.48
C PHE A 24 -9.37 4.78 2.59
N PRO A 25 -9.52 3.51 2.99
CA PRO A 25 -9.11 2.41 2.13
C PRO A 25 -9.95 2.40 0.85
N ILE A 26 -9.27 2.25 -0.28
CA ILE A 26 -9.85 2.26 -1.63
C ILE A 26 -9.96 0.83 -2.17
N PHE A 27 -8.97 0.00 -1.86
CA PHE A 27 -8.91 -1.38 -2.32
C PHE A 27 -9.37 -2.33 -1.21
N PHE A 28 -10.31 -3.21 -1.54
CA PHE A 28 -10.86 -4.21 -0.62
C PHE A 28 -10.77 -5.60 -1.22
N MET A 29 -10.46 -6.56 -0.36
CA MET A 29 -10.47 -7.99 -0.64
C MET A 29 -11.76 -8.57 -0.07
N ILE A 30 -12.53 -9.23 -0.93
CA ILE A 30 -13.70 -10.01 -0.55
C ILE A 30 -13.36 -11.48 -0.73
N LYS A 31 -13.59 -12.26 0.32
CA LYS A 31 -13.38 -13.71 0.35
C LYS A 31 -14.68 -14.42 0.66
N ILE A 32 -14.90 -15.57 0.04
CA ILE A 32 -16.03 -16.44 0.37
C ILE A 32 -15.72 -17.17 1.67
N ASN A 33 -16.66 -17.15 2.62
CA ASN A 33 -16.58 -17.91 3.87
C ASN A 33 -17.28 -19.25 3.68
N SER A 34 -16.74 -20.13 2.83
CA SER A 34 -17.29 -21.46 2.57
C SER A 34 -16.33 -22.54 3.05
N THR A 35 -16.89 -23.66 3.52
CA THR A 35 -16.12 -24.84 3.97
C THR A 35 -15.64 -25.70 2.80
N ALA A 36 -16.19 -25.52 1.60
CA ALA A 36 -15.95 -26.38 0.44
C ALA A 36 -14.92 -25.81 -0.58
N ASN A 37 -14.01 -24.92 -0.16
CA ASN A 37 -13.07 -24.23 -1.05
C ASN A 37 -13.74 -23.50 -2.24
N GLU A 38 -14.97 -23.00 -2.03
CA GLU A 38 -15.66 -22.21 -3.05
C GLU A 38 -14.96 -20.87 -3.27
N THR A 39 -14.84 -20.47 -4.54
CA THR A 39 -14.16 -19.24 -4.95
C THR A 39 -15.04 -18.42 -5.88
N PHE A 40 -14.72 -17.14 -6.08
CA PHE A 40 -15.44 -16.30 -7.03
C PHE A 40 -15.26 -16.76 -8.49
N HIS A 41 -14.39 -17.74 -8.80
CA HIS A 41 -14.29 -18.31 -10.13
C HIS A 41 -15.55 -19.08 -10.55
N THR A 42 -16.22 -19.75 -9.60
CA THR A 42 -17.45 -20.51 -9.88
C THR A 42 -18.70 -19.62 -9.88
N VAL A 43 -18.61 -18.42 -9.28
CA VAL A 43 -19.71 -17.47 -9.22
C VAL A 43 -19.83 -16.70 -10.54
N SER A 44 -21.05 -16.56 -11.06
CA SER A 44 -21.31 -15.78 -12.28
C SER A 44 -20.80 -14.33 -12.15
N PRO A 45 -20.02 -13.81 -13.12
CA PRO A 45 -19.54 -12.42 -13.07
C PRO A 45 -20.68 -11.40 -13.06
N PHE A 46 -21.81 -11.69 -13.72
CA PHE A 46 -22.99 -10.82 -13.70
C PHE A 46 -23.65 -10.76 -12.32
N LEU A 47 -23.66 -11.90 -11.59
CA LEU A 47 -24.19 -11.95 -10.24
C LEU A 47 -23.31 -11.15 -9.27
N VAL A 48 -21.99 -11.28 -9.41
CA VAL A 48 -21.03 -10.49 -8.63
C VAL A 48 -21.24 -8.99 -8.87
N GLU A 49 -21.27 -8.57 -10.14
CA GLU A 49 -21.41 -7.15 -10.49
C GLU A 49 -22.74 -6.56 -9.99
N LYS A 50 -23.84 -7.31 -10.18
CA LYS A 50 -25.17 -6.91 -9.72
C LYS A 50 -25.21 -6.78 -8.20
N ALA A 51 -24.70 -7.77 -7.46
CA ALA A 51 -24.71 -7.74 -6.00
C ALA A 51 -23.86 -6.59 -5.43
N ILE A 52 -22.72 -6.28 -6.04
CA ILE A 52 -21.89 -5.13 -5.65
C ILE A 52 -22.62 -3.82 -5.96
N THR A 53 -23.20 -3.69 -7.15
CA THR A 53 -23.93 -2.49 -7.56
C THR A 53 -25.16 -2.24 -6.68
N GLU A 54 -25.90 -3.28 -6.30
CA GLU A 54 -27.07 -3.16 -5.42
C GLU A 54 -26.72 -2.74 -4.00
N THR A 55 -25.54 -3.12 -3.51
CA THR A 55 -25.17 -2.92 -2.10
C THR A 55 -24.25 -1.71 -1.86
N VAL A 56 -23.29 -1.50 -2.74
CA VAL A 56 -22.28 -0.44 -2.67
C VAL A 56 -22.53 0.65 -3.72
N GLY A 57 -23.28 0.35 -4.78
CA GLY A 57 -23.39 1.20 -5.96
C GLY A 57 -22.30 0.90 -6.99
N GLU A 58 -22.23 1.74 -8.02
CA GLU A 58 -21.20 1.64 -9.07
C GLU A 58 -19.80 1.89 -8.46
N VAL A 59 -18.96 0.88 -8.50
CA VAL A 59 -17.57 0.92 -8.00
C VAL A 59 -16.61 1.17 -9.16
N LYS A 60 -15.37 1.60 -8.85
CA LYS A 60 -14.39 1.93 -9.89
C LYS A 60 -13.91 0.69 -10.63
N SER A 61 -13.73 -0.42 -9.93
CA SER A 61 -13.35 -1.68 -10.55
C SER A 61 -13.70 -2.86 -9.65
N THR A 62 -14.09 -3.97 -10.29
CA THR A 62 -14.27 -5.27 -9.68
C THR A 62 -13.42 -6.28 -10.45
N LYS A 63 -12.53 -7.02 -9.76
CA LYS A 63 -11.62 -7.96 -10.40
C LYS A 63 -11.50 -9.26 -9.62
N LYS A 64 -11.73 -10.39 -10.30
CA LYS A 64 -11.42 -11.72 -9.76
C LYS A 64 -9.91 -11.94 -9.79
N LEU A 65 -9.33 -12.30 -8.66
CA LEU A 65 -7.90 -12.59 -8.53
C LEU A 65 -7.63 -14.07 -8.79
N ARG A 66 -6.38 -14.40 -9.14
CA ARG A 66 -5.93 -15.80 -9.31
C ARG A 66 -6.07 -16.63 -8.03
N SER A 67 -6.10 -15.98 -6.86
CA SER A 67 -6.37 -16.66 -5.58
C SER A 67 -7.80 -17.18 -5.46
N GLY A 68 -8.72 -16.78 -6.35
CA GLY A 68 -10.15 -17.05 -6.22
C GLY A 68 -10.92 -15.99 -5.42
N ASP A 69 -10.23 -15.00 -4.88
CA ASP A 69 -10.84 -13.87 -4.18
C ASP A 69 -11.31 -12.77 -5.15
N LEU A 70 -12.09 -11.82 -4.64
CA LEU A 70 -12.55 -10.65 -5.39
C LEU A 70 -11.89 -9.38 -4.86
N LEU A 71 -11.24 -8.63 -5.74
CA LEU A 71 -10.71 -7.29 -5.48
C LEU A 71 -11.73 -6.24 -5.93
N VAL A 72 -12.04 -5.29 -5.05
CA VAL A 72 -12.93 -4.17 -5.33
C VAL A 72 -12.21 -2.85 -5.08
N GLU A 73 -12.28 -1.95 -6.05
CA GLU A 73 -11.78 -0.58 -5.96
C GLU A 73 -12.98 0.38 -5.86
N VAL A 74 -13.12 1.10 -4.73
CA VAL A 74 -14.22 2.04 -4.50
C VAL A 74 -13.86 3.47 -4.89
N HIS A 75 -14.85 4.31 -5.19
CA HIS A 75 -14.62 5.70 -5.57
C HIS A 75 -14.74 6.68 -4.39
N SER A 76 -15.55 6.33 -3.39
CA SER A 76 -15.91 7.25 -2.30
C SER A 76 -15.75 6.66 -0.90
N ARG A 77 -15.62 7.56 0.07
CA ARG A 77 -15.64 7.21 1.49
C ARG A 77 -16.94 6.50 1.92
N LYS A 78 -18.08 6.92 1.37
CA LYS A 78 -19.38 6.28 1.68
C LYS A 78 -19.36 4.81 1.27
N GLN A 79 -18.89 4.53 0.06
CA GLN A 79 -18.72 3.17 -0.45
C GLN A 79 -17.71 2.36 0.39
N SER A 80 -16.58 2.96 0.74
CA SER A 80 -15.56 2.37 1.62
C SER A 80 -16.14 1.96 2.99
N GLN A 81 -17.05 2.75 3.55
CA GLN A 81 -17.73 2.42 4.80
C GLN A 81 -18.85 1.38 4.62
N GLN A 82 -19.52 1.34 3.46
CA GLN A 82 -20.56 0.37 3.15
C GLN A 82 -19.97 -1.02 2.89
N ILE A 83 -18.92 -1.11 2.09
CA ILE A 83 -18.33 -2.39 1.67
C ILE A 83 -17.79 -3.20 2.85
N VAL A 84 -17.22 -2.53 3.86
CA VAL A 84 -16.72 -3.18 5.10
C VAL A 84 -17.85 -3.82 5.92
N LYS A 85 -19.09 -3.33 5.78
CA LYS A 85 -20.25 -3.86 6.50
C LYS A 85 -20.88 -5.07 5.79
N LEU A 86 -20.46 -5.37 4.56
CA LEU A 86 -20.99 -6.51 3.82
C LEU A 86 -20.57 -7.82 4.45
N LYS A 87 -21.58 -8.67 4.71
CA LYS A 87 -21.39 -10.03 5.22
C LYS A 87 -21.85 -11.10 4.23
N ASN A 88 -22.71 -10.72 3.29
CA ASN A 88 -23.23 -11.61 2.27
C ASN A 88 -23.21 -10.88 0.93
N LEU A 89 -22.88 -11.60 -0.15
CA LEU A 89 -23.14 -11.17 -1.52
C LEU A 89 -24.23 -12.07 -2.08
N SER A 90 -25.43 -11.50 -2.29
CA SER A 90 -26.65 -12.26 -2.54
C SER A 90 -26.89 -13.29 -1.42
N ASN A 91 -26.62 -14.59 -1.67
CA ASN A 91 -26.79 -15.67 -0.69
C ASN A 91 -25.45 -16.29 -0.26
N ILE A 92 -24.33 -15.72 -0.67
CA ILE A 92 -22.99 -16.26 -0.41
C ILE A 92 -22.41 -15.53 0.80
N PRO A 93 -22.09 -16.22 1.91
CA PRO A 93 -21.42 -15.59 3.04
C PRO A 93 -19.98 -15.21 2.68
N ILE A 94 -19.61 -13.99 3.01
CA ILE A 94 -18.31 -13.39 2.66
C ILE A 94 -17.65 -12.70 3.86
N SER A 95 -16.35 -12.51 3.75
CA SER A 95 -15.57 -11.60 4.59
C SER A 95 -14.95 -10.51 3.72
N VAL A 96 -14.94 -9.28 4.24
CA VAL A 96 -14.35 -8.12 3.57
C VAL A 96 -13.22 -7.57 4.43
N SER A 97 -12.08 -7.29 3.80
CA SER A 97 -10.93 -6.68 4.46
C SER A 97 -10.24 -5.66 3.55
N PRO A 98 -9.67 -4.56 4.07
CA PRO A 98 -8.82 -3.68 3.29
C PRO A 98 -7.63 -4.43 2.69
N HIS A 99 -7.29 -4.15 1.43
CA HIS A 99 -6.11 -4.76 0.80
C HIS A 99 -4.82 -4.25 1.47
N ALA A 100 -3.95 -5.17 1.89
CA ALA A 100 -2.78 -4.85 2.71
C ALA A 100 -1.74 -3.97 2.01
N SER A 101 -1.46 -4.21 0.72
CA SER A 101 -0.45 -3.44 -0.03
C SER A 101 -1.01 -2.32 -0.89
N LEU A 102 -2.08 -2.56 -1.68
CA LEU A 102 -2.63 -1.57 -2.62
C LEU A 102 -3.13 -0.27 -1.96
N ASN A 103 -3.47 -0.29 -0.67
CA ASN A 103 -3.82 0.93 0.08
C ASN A 103 -2.59 1.66 0.66
N SER A 104 -1.38 1.23 0.31
CA SER A 104 -0.13 1.79 0.79
C SER A 104 0.86 1.98 -0.33
N SER A 105 1.73 2.97 -0.20
CA SER A 105 2.90 3.15 -1.05
C SER A 105 4.17 2.83 -0.26
N LYS A 106 5.19 2.30 -0.93
CA LYS A 106 6.53 2.11 -0.36
C LYS A 106 7.50 3.04 -1.05
N GLY A 107 8.31 3.75 -0.26
CA GLY A 107 9.40 4.60 -0.73
C GLY A 107 10.72 4.19 -0.10
N VAL A 108 11.83 4.57 -0.74
CA VAL A 108 13.19 4.41 -0.21
C VAL A 108 13.79 5.80 -0.08
N ILE A 109 14.40 6.07 1.08
CA ILE A 109 15.13 7.31 1.35
C ILE A 109 16.57 6.96 1.76
N THR A 110 17.53 7.71 1.23
CA THR A 110 18.94 7.64 1.64
C THR A 110 19.26 8.89 2.43
N CYS A 111 19.54 8.75 3.73
CA CYS A 111 19.86 9.86 4.61
C CYS A 111 20.93 9.45 5.62
N GLY A 112 22.11 10.08 5.55
CA GLY A 112 23.23 9.77 6.45
C GLY A 112 22.96 10.15 7.90
N GLU A 113 22.18 11.22 8.13
CA GLU A 113 21.85 11.72 9.47
C GLU A 113 20.98 10.74 10.27
N LEU A 114 20.14 9.96 9.58
CA LEU A 114 19.29 8.94 10.21
C LEU A 114 20.04 7.63 10.48
N HIS A 115 21.34 7.53 10.14
CA HIS A 115 22.08 6.26 10.24
C HIS A 115 22.15 5.72 11.67
N ASN A 116 22.17 6.56 12.70
CA ASN A 116 22.22 6.10 14.10
C ASN A 116 20.86 6.19 14.82
N VAL A 117 19.80 6.64 14.14
CA VAL A 117 18.47 6.83 14.74
C VAL A 117 17.69 5.51 14.73
N ALA A 118 17.05 5.16 15.85
CA ALA A 118 16.25 3.94 15.94
C ALA A 118 15.05 3.97 14.97
N THR A 119 14.66 2.82 14.41
CA THR A 119 13.56 2.75 13.43
C THR A 119 12.22 3.17 14.03
N GLU A 120 12.04 2.94 15.32
CA GLU A 120 10.84 3.28 16.09
C GLU A 120 10.73 4.79 16.29
N GLU A 121 11.86 5.46 16.52
CA GLU A 121 11.93 6.92 16.63
C GLU A 121 11.62 7.57 15.27
N ILE A 122 12.22 7.07 14.19
CA ILE A 122 11.91 7.54 12.82
C ILE A 122 10.41 7.37 12.51
N LEU A 123 9.85 6.20 12.84
CA LEU A 123 8.42 5.94 12.62
C LEU A 123 7.55 6.91 13.42
N LYS A 124 7.87 7.14 14.70
CA LYS A 124 7.12 8.04 15.58
C LYS A 124 7.13 9.48 15.06
N GLU A 125 8.30 10.01 14.72
CA GLU A 125 8.45 11.40 14.27
C GLU A 125 7.82 11.62 12.87
N LEU A 126 7.84 10.60 12.00
CA LEU A 126 7.24 10.66 10.66
C LEU A 126 5.78 10.20 10.60
N GLN A 127 5.19 9.76 11.71
CA GLN A 127 3.80 9.29 11.75
C GLN A 127 2.81 10.39 11.31
N SER A 128 3.12 11.64 11.67
CA SER A 128 2.34 12.83 11.25
C SER A 128 2.29 13.03 9.73
N GLN A 129 3.28 12.50 9.01
CA GLN A 129 3.36 12.52 7.54
C GLN A 129 2.68 11.31 6.89
N GLY A 130 2.03 10.45 7.68
CA GLY A 130 1.35 9.25 7.18
C GLY A 130 2.25 8.02 7.03
N VAL A 131 3.46 8.04 7.60
CA VAL A 131 4.33 6.85 7.62
C VAL A 131 3.78 5.84 8.62
N SER A 132 3.54 4.62 8.15
CA SER A 132 3.00 3.51 8.94
C SER A 132 4.00 2.40 9.24
N HIS A 133 5.09 2.34 8.48
CA HIS A 133 6.13 1.32 8.64
C HIS A 133 7.48 1.83 8.15
N VAL A 134 8.54 1.58 8.94
CA VAL A 134 9.93 1.91 8.62
C VAL A 134 10.77 0.66 8.73
N ARG A 135 11.68 0.46 7.78
CA ARG A 135 12.68 -0.61 7.81
C ARG A 135 14.00 -0.12 7.23
N ARG A 136 15.11 -0.57 7.80
CA ARG A 136 16.44 -0.34 7.21
C ARG A 136 16.67 -1.30 6.06
N ILE A 137 17.32 -0.81 5.02
CA ILE A 137 17.80 -1.64 3.91
C ILE A 137 19.31 -1.74 4.09
N SER A 138 19.80 -2.92 4.49
CA SER A 138 21.25 -3.19 4.52
C SER A 138 21.68 -3.81 3.18
N SER A 139 22.90 -3.48 2.76
CA SER A 139 23.51 -4.06 1.56
C SER A 139 24.21 -5.40 1.82
N GLU A 140 24.16 -5.96 3.05
CA GLU A 140 24.90 -7.17 3.45
C GLU A 140 24.54 -8.46 2.69
N GLY A 141 23.53 -8.43 1.81
CA GLY A 141 23.21 -9.52 0.88
C GLY A 141 23.68 -9.32 -0.57
N TRP A 142 24.31 -8.18 -0.89
CA TRP A 142 24.83 -7.92 -2.23
C TRP A 142 26.35 -8.15 -2.22
N PRO A 143 26.89 -9.10 -3.01
CA PRO A 143 28.33 -9.24 -3.12
C PRO A 143 28.90 -7.90 -3.60
N ALA A 144 29.86 -7.37 -2.86
CA ALA A 144 30.62 -6.21 -3.31
C ALA A 144 31.13 -6.49 -4.73
N PRO A 145 30.98 -5.57 -5.69
CA PRO A 145 31.56 -5.76 -7.01
C PRO A 145 33.06 -5.97 -6.83
N LYS A 146 33.55 -7.16 -7.20
CA LYS A 146 34.98 -7.45 -7.25
C LYS A 146 35.55 -6.66 -8.42
N TYR A 147 35.90 -5.39 -8.20
CA TYR A 147 36.75 -4.68 -9.15
C TYR A 147 38.14 -5.28 -9.05
N GLN A 148 38.48 -6.17 -9.98
CA GLN A 148 39.85 -6.58 -10.21
C GLN A 148 40.59 -5.34 -10.73
N THR A 149 41.42 -4.71 -9.90
CA THR A 149 42.33 -3.67 -10.37
C THR A 149 43.28 -4.30 -11.40
N PRO A 150 43.34 -3.81 -12.65
CA PRO A 150 44.33 -4.30 -13.60
C PRO A 150 45.73 -4.05 -13.03
N ASN A 151 46.54 -5.10 -13.00
CA ASN A 151 47.91 -5.07 -12.54
C ASN A 151 48.73 -4.25 -13.55
N ILE A 152 48.96 -2.97 -13.24
CA ILE A 152 49.87 -2.13 -14.02
C ILE A 152 51.27 -2.39 -13.46
N ASN A 153 51.97 -3.35 -14.07
CA ASN A 153 53.41 -3.43 -13.94
C ASN A 153 54.01 -2.36 -14.87
N PHE A 154 54.78 -1.44 -14.28
CA PHE A 154 55.65 -0.53 -15.02
C PHE A 154 56.83 -1.28 -15.63
#